data_AF-A0A6G8C6L6-F1
#
_entry.id   AF-A0A6G8C6L6-F1
#
_cell.length_a   1.000
_cell.length_b   1.000
_cell.length_c   1.000
_cell.angle_alpha   90.00
_cell.angle_beta   90.00
_cell.angle_gamma   90.00
#
_symmetry.space_group_name_H-M   'P 1'
#
loop_
_entity.id
_entity.type
_entity.pdbx_description
1 polymer ?
#
loop_
_entity_poly.entity_id
_entity_poly.type
_entity_poly.pdbx_seq_one_letter_code
_entity_poly.pdbx_strand_id
1 'polypeptide(L)'
;MIPVWQWQDTTTKRRADTIIQQLTIYQKQHGHYPDSLEQLVPQQLTKVPSTAKGLLHGRPFIYKIHFHQPDSANALANQNYSIQYYSGTMVEASYDSRSRKWHYDD
;
A
#
# COMPACT_ATOMS: atom_id res chain seq x y z
N MET A 1 4.31 11.52 -27.29
CA MET A 1 3.65 10.28 -26.82
C MET A 1 4.30 9.88 -25.51
N ILE A 2 3.53 9.77 -24.43
CA ILE A 2 4.04 9.16 -23.19
C ILE A 2 3.94 7.64 -23.42
N PRO A 3 5.04 6.88 -23.32
CA PRO A 3 4.99 5.43 -23.46
C PRO A 3 4.03 4.85 -22.43
N VAL A 4 3.19 3.89 -22.86
CA VAL A 4 2.14 3.25 -22.05
C VAL A 4 2.67 2.77 -20.69
N TRP A 5 3.93 2.33 -20.63
CA TRP A 5 4.63 1.95 -19.41
C TRP A 5 4.75 3.08 -18.38
N GLN A 6 5.16 4.28 -18.78
CA GLN A 6 5.28 5.42 -17.85
C GLN A 6 3.93 5.85 -17.28
N TRP A 7 2.87 5.75 -18.07
CA TRP A 7 1.51 6.03 -17.61
C TRP A 7 1.02 4.99 -16.60
N GLN A 8 1.28 3.71 -16.83
CA GLN A 8 0.94 2.62 -15.90
C GLN A 8 1.68 2.77 -14.57
N ASP A 9 2.96 3.14 -14.61
CA ASP A 9 3.75 3.40 -13.40
C ASP A 9 3.21 4.57 -12.59
N THR A 10 2.99 5.70 -13.25
CA THR A 10 2.47 6.91 -12.60
C THR A 10 1.10 6.64 -11.98
N THR A 11 0.23 5.93 -12.70
CA THR A 11 -1.11 5.57 -12.22
C THR A 11 -1.04 4.61 -11.03
N THR A 12 -0.16 3.61 -11.08
CA THR A 12 0.01 2.65 -9.99
C THR A 12 0.54 3.33 -8.73
N LYS A 13 1.57 4.18 -8.85
CA LYS A 13 2.10 4.97 -7.73
C LYS A 13 1.04 5.87 -7.11
N ARG A 14 0.27 6.59 -7.94
CA ARG A 14 -0.82 7.44 -7.45
C ARG A 14 -1.90 6.67 -6.68
N ARG A 15 -2.24 5.46 -7.14
CA ARG A 15 -3.17 4.56 -6.44
C ARG A 15 -2.59 4.07 -5.12
N ALA A 16 -1.30 3.72 -5.10
CA ALA A 16 -0.59 3.34 -3.88
C ALA A 16 -0.56 4.49 -2.87
N ASP A 17 -0.25 5.72 -3.30
CA ASP A 17 -0.27 6.91 -2.44
C ASP A 17 -1.66 7.15 -1.84
N THR A 18 -2.72 6.91 -2.62
CA THR A 18 -4.11 7.01 -2.13
C THR A 18 -4.35 5.99 -1.02
N ILE A 19 -3.91 4.73 -1.18
CA ILE A 19 -4.02 3.70 -0.14
C ILE A 19 -3.24 4.13 1.12
N ILE A 20 -1.99 4.58 0.97
CA ILE A 20 -1.12 5.05 2.06
C ILE A 20 -1.79 6.18 2.85
N GLN A 21 -2.38 7.15 2.14
CA GLN A 21 -3.10 8.26 2.77
C GLN A 21 -4.31 7.78 3.57
N GLN A 22 -5.14 6.89 3.01
CA GLN A 22 -6.30 6.36 3.74
C GLN A 22 -5.87 5.52 4.95
N LEU A 23 -4.88 4.64 4.81
CA LEU A 23 -4.32 3.91 5.96
C LEU A 23 -3.85 4.84 7.08
N THR A 24 -3.25 5.98 6.73
CA THR A 24 -2.83 6.99 7.71
C THR A 24 -4.02 7.68 8.38
N ILE A 25 -5.10 7.96 7.64
CA ILE A 25 -6.33 8.54 8.19
C ILE A 25 -7.01 7.54 9.13
N TYR A 26 -7.15 6.28 8.70
CA TYR A 26 -7.70 5.19 9.52
C TYR A 26 -6.93 5.04 10.83
N GLN A 27 -5.60 5.01 10.78
CA GLN A 27 -4.78 4.93 11.99
C GLN A 27 -5.03 6.11 12.94
N LYS A 28 -5.18 7.33 12.42
CA LYS A 28 -5.48 8.51 13.26
C LYS A 28 -6.85 8.44 13.91
N GLN A 29 -7.83 7.79 13.27
CA GLN A 29 -9.20 7.70 13.77
C GLN A 29 -9.38 6.55 14.76
N HIS A 30 -8.78 5.38 14.48
CA HIS A 30 -8.98 4.15 15.25
C HIS A 30 -7.81 3.82 16.19
N GLY A 31 -6.66 4.49 16.02
CA GLY A 31 -5.44 4.24 16.78
C GLY A 31 -4.57 3.10 16.23
N HIS A 32 -5.09 2.29 15.30
CA HIS A 32 -4.39 1.13 14.71
C HIS A 32 -4.57 1.08 13.19
N TYR A 33 -3.71 0.35 12.48
CA TYR A 33 -3.93 0.08 11.05
C TYR A 33 -5.06 -0.95 10.85
N PRO A 34 -5.79 -0.90 9.73
CA PRO A 34 -6.81 -1.91 9.43
C PRO A 34 -6.15 -3.24 9.08
N ASP A 35 -6.74 -4.37 9.48
CA ASP A 35 -6.25 -5.72 9.19
C ASP A 35 -6.18 -6.02 7.67
N SER A 36 -6.97 -5.32 6.88
CA SER A 36 -7.10 -5.52 5.44
C SER A 36 -7.48 -4.22 4.71
N LEU A 37 -7.18 -4.11 3.41
CA LEU A 37 -7.55 -2.93 2.62
C LEU A 37 -9.06 -2.82 2.41
N GLU A 38 -9.78 -3.94 2.49
CA GLU A 38 -11.23 -4.02 2.37
C GLU A 38 -11.93 -3.24 3.50
N GLN A 39 -11.34 -3.12 4.69
CA GLN A 39 -11.90 -2.33 5.79
C GLN A 39 -11.87 -0.81 5.52
N LEU A 40 -11.08 -0.36 4.54
CA LEU A 40 -11.15 1.04 4.07
C LEU A 40 -12.38 1.29 3.20
N VAL A 41 -13.09 0.25 2.76
CA VAL A 41 -14.28 0.35 1.91
C VAL A 41 -15.55 0.10 2.77
N PRO A 42 -16.63 0.88 2.59
CA PRO A 42 -16.76 2.06 1.73
C PRO A 42 -16.33 3.37 2.41
N GLN A 43 -15.97 3.35 3.70
CA GLN A 43 -15.85 4.56 4.51
C GLN A 43 -14.75 5.53 4.04
N GLN A 44 -13.64 5.01 3.52
CA GLN A 44 -12.48 5.79 3.08
C GLN A 44 -12.16 5.62 1.59
N LEU A 45 -12.60 4.53 0.97
CA LEU A 45 -12.46 4.23 -0.45
C LEU A 45 -13.77 3.68 -1.00
N THR A 46 -14.17 4.10 -2.21
CA THR A 46 -15.32 3.49 -2.91
C THR A 46 -15.05 2.02 -3.29
N LYS A 47 -13.79 1.70 -3.58
CA LYS A 47 -13.27 0.35 -3.81
C LYS A 47 -11.77 0.34 -3.59
N VAL A 48 -11.20 -0.81 -3.23
CA VAL A 48 -9.74 -0.97 -3.16
C VAL A 48 -9.15 -0.80 -4.56
N PRO A 49 -8.30 0.20 -4.82
CA PRO A 49 -7.74 0.40 -6.15
C PRO A 49 -6.73 -0.71 -6.44
N SER A 50 -6.80 -1.31 -7.63
CA SER A 50 -5.79 -2.24 -8.13
C SER A 50 -4.66 -1.50 -8.85
N THR A 51 -3.53 -2.16 -9.09
CA THR A 51 -2.45 -1.64 -9.93
C THR A 51 -2.93 -1.37 -11.35
N ALA A 52 -2.27 -0.47 -12.08
CA ALA A 52 -2.51 -0.30 -13.51
C ALA A 52 -1.69 -1.30 -14.37
N LYS A 53 -0.93 -2.18 -13.70
CA LYS A 53 -0.07 -3.19 -14.33
C LYS A 53 -0.83 -4.51 -14.45
N GLY A 54 -1.03 -4.95 -15.69
CA GLY A 54 -1.78 -6.16 -16.03
C GLY A 54 -2.37 -6.05 -17.44
N LEU A 55 -2.24 -7.12 -18.24
CA LEU A 55 -2.66 -7.13 -19.65
C LEU A 55 -4.18 -7.03 -19.86
N LEU A 56 -4.98 -7.43 -18.86
CA LEU A 56 -6.45 -7.48 -18.94
C LEU A 56 -7.14 -6.98 -17.66
N HIS A 57 -6.62 -7.33 -16.49
CA HIS A 57 -7.10 -6.84 -15.19
C HIS A 57 -5.91 -6.33 -14.36
N GLY A 58 -6.08 -5.16 -13.75
CA GLY A 58 -5.09 -4.61 -12.82
C GLY A 58 -4.89 -5.56 -11.64
N ARG A 59 -3.65 -5.94 -11.35
CA ARG A 59 -3.34 -6.82 -10.20
C ARG A 59 -3.60 -6.09 -8.88
N PRO A 60 -4.10 -6.76 -7.83
CA PRO A 60 -4.27 -6.12 -6.52
C PRO A 60 -2.92 -5.70 -5.92
N PHE A 61 -2.94 -4.70 -5.04
CA PHE A 61 -1.80 -4.46 -4.15
C PHE A 61 -1.78 -5.54 -3.08
N ILE A 62 -0.59 -5.98 -2.71
CA ILE A 62 -0.38 -6.89 -1.58
C ILE A 62 -0.19 -6.01 -0.34
N TYR A 63 -1.08 -6.15 0.64
CA TYR A 63 -1.00 -5.45 1.90
C TYR A 63 -0.67 -6.44 3.02
N LYS A 64 0.31 -6.09 3.87
CA LYS A 64 0.71 -6.89 5.03
C LYS A 64 0.93 -5.98 6.22
N ILE A 65 0.41 -6.38 7.38
CA ILE A 65 0.70 -5.73 8.66
C ILE A 65 1.77 -6.52 9.37
N HIS A 66 2.71 -5.79 9.95
CA HIS A 66 3.79 -6.32 10.73
C HIS A 66 3.57 -5.86 12.18
N PHE A 67 3.45 -6.82 13.08
CA PHE A 67 3.32 -6.57 14.50
C PHE A 67 4.68 -6.81 15.16
N HIS A 68 5.32 -5.75 15.65
CA HIS A 68 6.51 -5.92 16.48
C HIS A 68 6.09 -6.25 17.92
N GLN A 69 6.75 -7.26 18.50
CA GLN A 69 6.43 -7.79 19.82
C GLN A 69 6.44 -6.69 20.90
N PRO A 70 5.47 -6.68 21.84
CA PRO A 70 5.24 -5.54 22.70
C PRO A 70 6.18 -5.57 23.92
N ASP A 71 7.42 -5.11 23.75
CA ASP A 71 8.34 -4.88 24.88
C ASP A 71 8.23 -3.45 25.45
N SER A 72 7.25 -2.65 25.01
CA SER A 72 7.10 -1.27 25.45
C SER A 72 5.64 -0.86 25.53
N ALA A 73 5.34 -0.03 26.53
CA ALA A 73 4.03 0.50 26.92
C ALA A 73 3.28 1.32 25.85
N ASN A 74 3.72 1.26 24.59
CA ASN A 74 3.14 1.92 23.42
C ASN A 74 2.88 0.89 22.31
N ALA A 75 1.98 -0.06 22.54
CA ALA A 75 1.60 -1.10 21.58
C ALA A 75 1.09 -0.54 20.23
N LEU A 76 0.56 0.69 20.22
CA LEU A 76 0.09 1.37 19.01
C LEU A 76 1.24 1.94 18.14
N ALA A 77 2.43 2.14 18.72
CA ALA A 77 3.62 2.61 17.99
C ALA A 77 4.42 1.47 17.34
N ASN A 78 4.09 0.21 17.65
CA ASN A 78 4.82 -0.98 17.19
C ASN A 78 4.18 -1.68 15.99
N GLN A 79 3.20 -1.04 15.35
CA GLN A 79 2.58 -1.53 14.12
C GLN A 79 3.16 -0.79 12.92
N ASN A 80 3.64 -1.54 11.94
CA ASN A 80 3.97 -1.06 10.61
C ASN A 80 3.24 -1.90 9.57
N TYR A 81 3.16 -1.37 8.35
CA TYR A 81 2.57 -2.08 7.23
C TYR A 81 3.47 -1.97 6.02
N SER A 82 3.32 -2.93 5.12
CA SER A 82 3.93 -2.88 3.81
C SER A 82 2.90 -2.98 2.70
N ILE A 83 3.09 -2.21 1.63
CA ILE A 83 2.31 -2.30 0.39
C ILE A 83 3.26 -2.75 -0.71
N GLN A 84 2.94 -3.87 -1.36
CA GLN A 84 3.77 -4.44 -2.41
C GLN A 84 2.99 -4.50 -3.72
N TYR A 85 3.67 -4.29 -4.84
CA TYR A 85 3.14 -4.54 -6.17
C TYR A 85 4.23 -4.91 -7.16
N TYR A 86 3.84 -5.69 -8.16
CA TYR A 86 4.71 -6.02 -9.28
C TYR A 86 4.82 -4.82 -10.22
N SER A 87 6.03 -4.26 -10.34
CA SER A 87 6.31 -3.10 -11.18
C SER A 87 6.70 -3.48 -12.62
N GLY A 88 6.61 -4.76 -12.99
CA GLY A 88 7.04 -5.23 -14.32
C GLY A 88 8.52 -5.56 -14.34
N THR A 89 9.00 -6.13 -15.47
CA THR A 89 10.43 -6.45 -15.68
C THR A 89 11.09 -7.21 -14.53
N MET A 90 10.37 -8.17 -13.93
CA MET A 90 10.78 -8.93 -12.72
C MET A 90 10.91 -8.13 -11.42
N VAL A 91 10.78 -6.80 -11.46
CA VAL A 91 10.92 -5.93 -10.28
C VAL A 91 9.66 -5.88 -9.42
N GLU A 92 9.78 -6.18 -8.14
CA GLU A 92 8.79 -5.96 -7.09
C GLU A 92 9.05 -4.64 -6.36
N ALA A 93 8.03 -3.79 -6.29
CA ALA A 93 8.08 -2.55 -5.51
C ALA A 93 7.39 -2.78 -4.16
N SER A 94 8.10 -2.51 -3.07
CA SER A 94 7.59 -2.61 -1.71
C SER A 94 7.71 -1.28 -0.97
N TYR A 95 6.62 -0.79 -0.40
CA TYR A 95 6.61 0.37 0.49
C TYR A 95 6.61 -0.12 1.93
N ASP A 96 7.47 0.45 2.76
CA ASP A 96 7.48 0.20 4.20
C ASP A 96 7.05 1.48 4.96
N SER A 97 6.00 1.36 5.79
CA SER A 97 5.41 2.52 6.49
C SER A 97 6.32 3.10 7.59
N ARG A 98 7.29 2.32 8.09
CA ARG A 98 8.22 2.73 9.14
C ARG A 98 9.32 3.62 8.60
N SER A 99 9.95 3.21 7.49
CA SER A 99 10.97 3.97 6.77
C SER A 99 10.38 5.04 5.85
N ARG A 100 9.09 4.90 5.49
CA ARG A 100 8.35 5.73 4.52
C ARG A 100 9.01 5.77 3.15
N LYS A 101 9.68 4.68 2.76
CA LYS A 101 10.42 4.56 1.51
C LYS A 101 9.88 3.41 0.67
N TRP A 102 9.99 3.59 -0.64
CA TRP A 102 9.82 2.51 -1.61
C TRP A 102 11.16 1.81 -1.80
N HIS A 103 11.13 0.49 -1.71
CA HIS A 103 12.17 -0.44 -2.08
C HIS A 103 11.77 -1.11 -3.40
N TYR A 104 12.77 -1.39 -4.24
CA TYR A 104 12.59 -2.04 -5.53
C TYR A 104 13.59 -3.18 -5.59
N ASP A 105 13.10 -4.42 -5.60
CA ASP A 105 13.91 -5.63 -5.69
C ASP A 105 13.67 -6.29 -7.06
N ASP A 106 14.73 -6.78 -7.70
CA ASP A 106 14.73 -7.49 -9.01
C ASP A 106 14.75 -9.01 -8.83
#